data_AF-A0A0G1K653-F1
#
_entry.id   AF-A0A0G1K653-F1
#
_cell.length_a   1.000
_cell.length_b   1.000
_cell.length_c   1.000
_cell.angle_alpha   90.00
_cell.angle_beta   90.00
_cell.angle_gamma   90.00
#
_symmetry.space_group_name_H-M   'P 1'
#
loop_
_entity.id
_entity.type
_entity.pdbx_description
1 polymer ?
#
loop_
_entity_poly.entity_id
_entity_poly.type
_entity_poly.pdbx_seq_one_letter_code
_entity_poly.pdbx_strand_id
1 'polypeptide(L)'
;MIISDFCYVICEKIELALFGKFRIKLAQASGGGPITPPTPPAGQVLGETTSCGIYLNEYIKYGAKNNPEEVKKLQTFLNTNEGTDIPVTGFYGPVTHKAVHALQAKYWEEILAPWVPYGLPTPHTSTGYVYKTTKRWINNANCPTLNLPQPELP
;
A
#
# COMPACT_ATOMS: atom_id res chain seq x y z
N MET A 1 22.66 7.21 33.81
CA MET A 1 23.10 6.81 32.47
C MET A 1 22.14 5.76 31.92
N ILE A 2 20.95 6.16 31.43
CA ILE A 2 20.08 5.34 30.54
C ILE A 2 18.94 6.19 29.90
N ILE A 3 19.17 7.47 29.57
CA ILE A 3 18.12 8.36 28.98
C ILE A 3 18.39 8.66 27.49
N SER A 4 19.38 8.03 26.85
CA SER A 4 19.80 8.37 25.48
C SER A 4 19.30 7.45 24.36
N ASP A 5 18.83 6.22 24.65
CA ASP A 5 18.48 5.26 23.59
C ASP A 5 17.01 5.29 23.14
N PHE A 6 16.11 5.90 23.92
CA PHE A 6 14.69 6.00 23.53
C PHE A 6 14.39 7.10 22.50
N CYS A 7 15.33 8.04 22.29
CA CYS A 7 15.14 9.13 21.32
C CYS A 7 15.38 8.66 19.87
N TYR A 8 16.18 7.60 19.67
CA TYR A 8 16.58 7.16 18.33
C TYR A 8 15.53 6.28 17.62
N VAL A 9 14.64 5.62 18.36
CA VAL A 9 13.64 4.69 17.76
C VAL A 9 12.39 5.42 17.23
N ILE A 10 12.13 6.65 17.68
CA ILE A 10 10.97 7.43 17.23
C ILE A 10 11.30 8.31 16.00
N CYS A 11 12.58 8.63 15.76
CA CYS A 11 12.97 9.61 14.74
C CYS A 11 13.09 9.04 13.30
N GLU A 12 13.10 7.71 13.11
CA GLU A 12 13.09 7.10 11.76
C GLU A 12 11.67 6.88 11.19
N LYS A 13 10.62 7.07 12.00
CA LYS A 13 9.22 6.81 11.61
C LYS A 13 8.50 7.98 10.95
N ILE A 14 9.12 9.15 10.83
CA ILE A 14 8.52 10.34 10.20
C ILE A 14 9.09 10.62 8.80
N GLU A 15 10.26 10.08 8.43
CA GLU A 15 10.92 10.39 7.15
C GLU A 15 10.43 9.54 5.96
N LEU A 16 9.84 8.36 6.17
CA LEU A 16 9.38 7.51 5.06
C LEU A 16 8.02 7.90 4.46
N ALA A 17 7.26 8.78 5.13
CA ALA A 17 5.94 9.22 4.63
C ALA A 17 6.01 10.37 3.62
N LEU A 18 7.16 11.02 3.44
CA LEU A 18 7.30 12.19 2.54
C LEU A 18 8.25 11.97 1.35
N PHE A 19 9.21 11.03 1.40
CA PHE A 19 10.14 10.80 0.27
C PHE A 19 9.85 9.57 -0.60
N GLY A 20 8.79 8.80 -0.31
CA GLY A 20 8.42 7.62 -1.10
C GLY A 20 7.74 7.89 -2.46
N LYS A 21 7.46 9.15 -2.83
CA LYS A 21 6.72 9.50 -4.07
C LYS A 21 7.55 10.11 -5.20
N PHE A 22 8.87 10.22 -5.07
CA PHE A 22 9.73 10.66 -6.18
C PHE A 22 10.71 9.57 -6.60
N ARG A 23 10.26 8.65 -7.46
CA ARG A 23 11.19 7.94 -8.36
C ARG A 23 11.50 8.83 -9.55
N ILE A 24 12.35 9.85 -9.34
CA ILE A 24 13.04 10.52 -10.45
C ILE A 24 14.09 9.54 -10.95
N LYS A 25 13.82 8.86 -12.07
CA LYS A 25 14.89 8.27 -12.87
C LYS A 25 15.69 9.44 -13.44
N LEU A 26 16.86 9.71 -12.87
CA LEU A 26 17.86 10.57 -13.49
C LEU A 26 18.36 9.85 -14.76
N ALA A 27 17.90 10.30 -15.92
CA ALA A 27 18.52 9.97 -17.19
C ALA A 27 19.70 10.92 -17.40
N GLN A 28 20.91 10.37 -17.46
CA GLN A 28 22.12 11.09 -17.86
C GLN A 28 22.02 11.40 -19.36
N ALA A 29 22.09 12.68 -19.74
CA ALA A 29 22.15 13.11 -21.13
C ALA A 29 23.55 13.68 -21.45
N SER A 30 24.18 13.22 -22.53
CA SER A 30 25.28 13.96 -23.17
C SER A 30 25.44 13.62 -24.67
N GLY A 31 24.96 14.53 -25.53
CA GLY A 31 25.38 14.85 -26.92
C GLY A 31 25.20 13.80 -28.03
N GLY A 32 24.85 14.09 -29.28
CA GLY A 32 24.52 15.32 -30.01
C GLY A 32 24.67 15.04 -31.52
N GLY A 33 23.65 15.32 -32.34
CA GLY A 33 23.68 15.22 -33.81
C GLY A 33 22.28 15.26 -34.47
N PRO A 34 22.06 15.97 -35.60
CA PRO A 34 20.71 16.33 -36.06
C PRO A 34 20.19 15.42 -37.18
N ILE A 35 18.92 15.00 -37.10
CA ILE A 35 18.02 14.72 -38.24
C ILE A 35 16.56 14.63 -37.73
N THR A 36 15.62 15.22 -38.49
CA THR A 36 14.17 15.34 -38.23
C THR A 36 13.39 14.07 -38.69
N PRO A 37 12.06 13.99 -38.54
CA PRO A 37 11.31 13.42 -37.40
C PRO A 37 10.58 12.09 -37.74
N PRO A 38 10.15 11.33 -36.73
CA PRO A 38 8.73 11.03 -36.67
C PRO A 38 8.13 11.33 -35.29
N THR A 39 6.93 11.89 -35.31
CA THR A 39 6.07 12.18 -34.15
C THR A 39 6.10 11.03 -33.14
N PRO A 40 6.60 11.26 -31.90
CA PRO A 40 6.44 10.28 -30.84
C PRO A 40 4.96 10.13 -30.54
N PRO A 41 4.41 8.91 -30.37
CA PRO A 41 3.12 8.76 -29.73
C PRO A 41 3.24 9.48 -28.38
N ALA A 42 2.34 10.44 -28.15
CA ALA A 42 2.24 11.14 -26.89
C ALA A 42 2.28 10.09 -25.78
N GLY A 43 3.38 10.08 -25.02
CA GLY A 43 3.44 9.34 -23.78
C GLY A 43 2.34 9.93 -22.92
N GLN A 44 1.21 9.23 -22.87
CA GLN A 44 0.22 9.46 -21.83
C GLN A 44 0.93 9.10 -20.54
N VAL A 45 1.60 10.09 -19.95
CA VAL A 45 1.71 10.12 -18.51
C VAL A 45 0.26 10.10 -18.05
N LEU A 46 -0.18 8.93 -17.60
CA LEU A 46 -1.37 8.79 -16.77
C LEU A 46 -1.06 9.59 -15.50
N GLY A 47 -1.14 10.92 -15.63
CA GLY A 47 -1.50 11.80 -14.55
C GLY A 47 -2.95 11.44 -14.22
N GLU A 48 -3.12 10.25 -13.66
CA GLU A 48 -4.34 9.85 -13.03
C GLU A 48 -4.45 10.82 -11.87
N THR A 49 -5.26 11.85 -12.08
CA THR A 49 -5.88 12.57 -10.99
C THR A 49 -6.67 11.52 -10.25
N THR A 50 -6.01 10.79 -9.35
CA THR A 50 -6.66 9.92 -8.39
C THR A 50 -7.60 10.85 -7.67
N SER A 51 -8.88 10.79 -8.01
CA SER A 51 -9.89 11.45 -7.21
C SER A 51 -9.73 10.86 -5.82
N CYS A 52 -9.24 11.71 -4.91
CA CYS A 52 -8.91 11.28 -3.57
C CYS A 52 -10.22 10.83 -2.91
N GLY A 53 -10.31 9.56 -2.55
CA GLY A 53 -11.54 8.94 -2.06
C GLY A 53 -11.32 7.52 -1.57
N ILE A 54 -12.42 6.85 -1.19
CA ILE A 54 -12.40 5.46 -0.77
C ILE A 54 -11.95 4.58 -1.94
N TYR A 55 -10.83 3.88 -1.76
CA TYR A 55 -10.24 3.01 -2.76
C TYR A 55 -10.86 1.61 -2.73
N LEU A 56 -10.84 0.97 -1.55
CA LEU A 56 -11.51 -0.30 -1.26
C LEU A 56 -12.79 -0.05 -0.45
N ASN A 57 -13.90 -0.51 -1.01
CA ASN A 57 -15.24 -0.41 -0.41
C ASN A 57 -15.58 -1.68 0.38
N GLU A 58 -15.21 -2.84 -0.15
CA GLU A 58 -15.61 -4.14 0.39
C GLU A 58 -14.48 -4.82 1.17
N TYR A 59 -14.85 -5.87 1.90
CA TYR A 59 -13.88 -6.73 2.58
C TYR A 59 -13.43 -7.86 1.67
N ILE A 60 -12.16 -8.24 1.77
CA ILE A 60 -11.58 -9.32 1.00
C ILE A 60 -11.01 -10.36 1.97
N LYS A 61 -11.48 -11.59 1.88
CA LYS A 61 -11.12 -12.69 2.78
C LYS A 61 -10.66 -13.91 2.00
N TYR A 62 -9.61 -14.57 2.48
CA TYR A 62 -9.11 -15.78 1.84
C TYR A 62 -10.14 -16.91 1.93
N GLY A 63 -10.33 -17.64 0.82
CA GLY A 63 -11.32 -18.72 0.72
C GLY A 63 -12.79 -18.26 0.61
N ALA A 64 -13.07 -16.96 0.66
CA ALA A 64 -14.43 -16.43 0.49
C ALA A 64 -14.72 -16.07 -0.97
N LYS A 65 -16.02 -15.93 -1.30
CA LYS A 65 -16.47 -15.32 -2.56
C LYS A 65 -16.31 -13.80 -2.48
N ASN A 66 -15.15 -13.29 -2.89
CA ASN A 66 -14.84 -11.86 -2.94
C ASN A 66 -15.35 -11.23 -4.25
N ASN A 67 -15.62 -9.92 -4.22
CA ASN A 67 -15.82 -9.14 -5.44
C ASN A 67 -14.51 -9.08 -6.24
N PRO A 68 -14.45 -9.60 -7.49
CA PRO A 68 -13.23 -9.62 -8.27
C PRO A 68 -12.64 -8.23 -8.54
N GLU A 69 -13.47 -7.21 -8.67
CA GLU A 69 -12.99 -5.84 -8.94
C GLU A 69 -12.29 -5.23 -7.71
N GLU A 70 -12.78 -5.53 -6.50
CA GLU A 70 -12.11 -5.10 -5.27
C GLU A 70 -10.78 -5.84 -5.07
N VAL A 71 -10.71 -7.11 -5.49
CA VAL A 71 -9.44 -7.86 -5.47
C VAL A 71 -8.44 -7.30 -6.48
N LYS A 72 -8.88 -6.90 -7.68
CA LYS A 72 -7.98 -6.24 -8.66
C LYS A 72 -7.41 -4.95 -8.09
N LYS A 73 -8.23 -4.11 -7.45
CA LYS A 73 -7.77 -2.90 -6.76
C LYS A 73 -6.72 -3.22 -5.71
N LEU A 74 -6.97 -4.21 -4.86
CA LEU A 74 -5.98 -4.66 -3.87
C LEU A 74 -4.66 -5.09 -4.53
N GLN A 75 -4.73 -5.88 -5.61
CA GLN A 75 -3.52 -6.35 -6.33
C GLN A 75 -2.74 -5.19 -6.94
N THR A 76 -3.43 -4.25 -7.58
CA THR A 76 -2.83 -3.02 -8.13
C THR A 76 -2.16 -2.19 -7.04
N PHE A 77 -2.82 -2.02 -5.90
CA PHE A 77 -2.25 -1.32 -4.74
C PHE A 77 -0.98 -2.00 -4.24
N LEU A 78 -0.99 -3.32 -4.08
CA LEU A 78 0.18 -4.07 -3.61
C LEU A 78 1.36 -3.94 -4.59
N ASN A 79 1.12 -4.03 -5.91
CA ASN A 79 2.16 -3.84 -6.90
C ASN A 79 2.73 -2.42 -6.90
N THR A 80 1.86 -1.41 -6.75
CA THR A 80 2.24 0.00 -6.85
C THR A 80 2.95 0.50 -5.59
N ASN A 81 2.42 0.15 -4.41
CA ASN A 81 2.84 0.71 -3.12
C ASN A 81 3.83 -0.19 -2.37
N GLU A 82 3.71 -1.51 -2.53
CA GLU A 82 4.61 -2.47 -1.86
C GLU A 82 5.65 -3.06 -2.81
N GLY A 83 5.62 -2.67 -4.10
CA GLY A 83 6.59 -3.10 -5.10
C GLY A 83 6.52 -4.59 -5.41
N THR A 84 5.36 -5.22 -5.21
CA THR A 84 5.15 -6.62 -5.60
C THR A 84 5.03 -6.77 -7.12
N ASP A 85 5.20 -7.99 -7.61
CA ASP A 85 4.94 -8.36 -9.01
C ASP A 85 3.91 -9.49 -9.06
N ILE A 86 2.72 -9.23 -8.50
CA ILE A 86 1.62 -10.20 -8.48
C ILE A 86 0.65 -9.96 -9.63
N PRO A 87 0.07 -11.01 -10.23
CA PRO A 87 -0.85 -10.82 -11.34
C PRO A 87 -2.18 -10.21 -10.88
N VAL A 88 -2.67 -9.20 -11.60
CA VAL A 88 -3.94 -8.50 -11.33
C VAL A 88 -5.09 -9.27 -11.99
N THR A 89 -5.52 -10.36 -11.34
CA THR A 89 -6.51 -11.30 -11.88
C THR A 89 -7.93 -11.09 -11.32
N GLY A 90 -8.06 -10.41 -10.19
CA GLY A 90 -9.30 -10.38 -9.40
C GLY A 90 -9.54 -11.65 -8.59
N PHE A 91 -8.60 -12.60 -8.59
CA PHE A 91 -8.67 -13.79 -7.76
C PHE A 91 -7.77 -13.63 -6.52
N TYR A 92 -8.39 -13.75 -5.34
CA TYR A 92 -7.67 -13.66 -4.06
C TYR A 92 -7.05 -15.01 -3.68
N GLY A 93 -6.08 -15.43 -4.50
CA GLY A 93 -5.36 -16.70 -4.35
C GLY A 93 -4.13 -16.62 -3.43
N PRO A 94 -3.35 -17.73 -3.35
CA PRO A 94 -2.21 -17.85 -2.44
C PRO A 94 -1.15 -16.74 -2.58
N VAL A 95 -0.91 -16.29 -3.82
CA VAL A 95 0.10 -15.24 -4.11
C VAL A 95 -0.35 -13.89 -3.54
N THR A 96 -1.58 -13.46 -3.82
CA THR A 96 -2.15 -12.22 -3.25
C THR A 96 -2.26 -12.31 -1.73
N HIS A 97 -2.64 -13.48 -1.20
CA HIS A 97 -2.74 -13.73 0.24
C HIS A 97 -1.40 -13.54 0.95
N LYS A 98 -0.31 -14.11 0.39
CA LYS A 98 1.05 -13.92 0.90
C LYS A 98 1.48 -12.44 0.90
N ALA A 99 1.12 -11.70 -0.16
CA ALA A 99 1.41 -10.27 -0.24
C ALA A 99 0.67 -9.47 0.85
N VAL A 100 -0.59 -9.82 1.15
CA VAL A 100 -1.32 -9.20 2.27
C VAL A 100 -0.70 -9.53 3.63
N HIS A 101 -0.22 -10.75 3.85
CA HIS A 101 0.53 -11.07 5.07
C HIS A 101 1.76 -10.18 5.22
N ALA A 102 2.52 -9.96 4.15
CA ALA A 102 3.69 -9.07 4.16
C ALA A 102 3.30 -7.62 4.48
N LEU A 103 2.23 -7.11 3.86
CA LEU A 103 1.68 -5.78 4.15
C LEU A 103 1.32 -5.64 5.65
N GLN A 104 0.58 -6.60 6.18
CA GLN A 104 0.14 -6.59 7.58
C GLN A 104 1.31 -6.66 8.56
N ALA A 105 2.33 -7.47 8.26
CA ALA A 105 3.53 -7.55 9.08
C ALA A 105 4.33 -6.24 9.05
N LYS A 106 4.39 -5.57 7.90
CA LYS A 106 5.10 -4.28 7.74
C LYS A 106 4.43 -3.14 8.51
N TYR A 107 3.10 -3.06 8.47
CA TYR A 107 2.32 -1.99 9.13
C TYR A 107 1.54 -2.52 10.33
N TRP A 108 2.17 -3.40 11.09
CA TRP A 108 1.53 -4.15 12.17
C TRP A 108 0.93 -3.25 13.26
N GLU A 109 1.55 -2.10 13.54
CA GLU A 109 1.09 -1.17 14.59
C GLU A 109 -0.31 -0.61 14.30
N GLU A 110 -0.59 -0.29 13.04
CA GLU A 110 -1.90 0.24 12.64
C GLU A 110 -2.90 -0.86 12.27
N ILE A 111 -2.41 -1.97 11.71
CA ILE A 111 -3.28 -3.01 11.16
C ILE A 111 -3.60 -4.11 12.18
N LEU A 112 -2.59 -4.63 12.87
CA LEU A 112 -2.69 -5.86 13.67
C LEU A 112 -2.77 -5.60 15.18
N ALA A 113 -1.96 -4.69 15.71
CA ALA A 113 -1.94 -4.37 17.14
C ALA A 113 -3.31 -4.02 17.73
N PRO A 114 -4.22 -3.30 17.03
CA PRO A 114 -5.56 -3.00 17.53
C PRO A 114 -6.40 -4.24 17.85
N TRP A 115 -6.10 -5.39 17.23
CA TRP A 115 -6.84 -6.64 17.41
C TRP A 115 -6.34 -7.50 18.57
N VAL A 116 -5.19 -7.18 19.18
CA VAL A 116 -4.64 -7.97 20.30
C VAL A 116 -5.61 -8.07 21.48
N PRO A 117 -6.25 -6.97 21.94
CA PRO A 117 -7.27 -7.04 23.00
C PRO A 117 -8.50 -7.87 22.64
N TYR A 118 -8.71 -8.15 21.34
CA TYR A 118 -9.87 -8.88 20.80
C TYR A 118 -9.52 -10.31 20.36
N GLY A 119 -8.37 -10.84 20.82
CA GLY A 119 -8.00 -12.24 20.64
C GLY A 119 -6.99 -12.52 19.53
N LEU A 120 -6.35 -11.50 18.94
CA LEU A 120 -5.17 -11.73 18.11
C LEU A 120 -3.98 -12.14 19.02
N PRO A 121 -3.33 -13.30 18.81
CA PRO A 121 -2.33 -13.82 19.75
C PRO A 121 -1.16 -12.87 20.01
N THR A 122 -0.68 -12.20 18.96
CA THR A 122 0.38 -11.20 19.05
C THR A 122 0.12 -10.10 18.03
N PRO A 123 0.68 -8.89 18.21
CA PRO A 123 0.57 -7.83 17.21
C PRO A 123 1.26 -8.16 15.88
N HIS A 124 2.01 -9.27 15.78
CA HIS A 124 2.68 -9.70 14.54
C HIS A 124 2.00 -10.91 13.88
N THR A 125 0.90 -11.41 14.45
CA THR A 125 0.12 -12.51 13.87
C THR A 125 -0.69 -11.99 12.69
N SER A 126 -0.12 -12.01 11.49
CA SER A 126 -0.84 -11.63 10.27
C SER A 126 -1.91 -12.67 9.91
N THR A 127 -3.05 -12.19 9.42
CA THR A 127 -4.24 -13.01 9.12
C THR A 127 -4.48 -13.21 7.64
N GLY A 128 -3.88 -12.35 6.80
CA GLY A 128 -4.14 -12.33 5.37
C GLY A 128 -5.55 -11.84 5.02
N TYR A 129 -6.29 -11.23 5.95
CA TYR A 129 -7.61 -10.65 5.67
C TYR A 129 -7.56 -9.14 5.48
N VAL A 130 -8.16 -8.67 4.38
CA VAL A 130 -8.40 -7.24 4.16
C VAL A 130 -9.76 -6.89 4.75
N TYR A 131 -9.76 -6.69 6.08
CA TYR A 131 -10.94 -6.35 6.87
C TYR A 131 -10.85 -4.91 7.41
N LYS A 132 -11.51 -4.59 8.54
CA LYS A 132 -11.65 -3.23 9.08
C LYS A 132 -10.34 -2.40 9.06
N THR A 133 -9.31 -2.82 9.81
CA THR A 133 -8.05 -2.05 9.95
C THR A 133 -7.19 -2.08 8.68
N THR A 134 -7.03 -3.24 8.03
CA THR A 134 -6.29 -3.35 6.76
C THR A 134 -6.91 -2.47 5.66
N LYS A 135 -8.25 -2.50 5.51
CA LYS A 135 -8.98 -1.70 4.53
C LYS A 135 -8.87 -0.21 4.82
N ARG A 136 -9.04 0.20 6.09
CA ARG A 136 -8.79 1.58 6.53
C ARG A 136 -7.39 2.04 6.14
N TRP A 137 -6.39 1.23 6.47
CA TRP A 137 -4.99 1.56 6.22
C TRP A 137 -4.74 1.77 4.72
N ILE A 138 -5.21 0.85 3.86
CA ILE A 138 -5.10 0.98 2.39
C ILE A 138 -5.79 2.26 1.89
N ASN A 139 -6.99 2.56 2.39
CA ASN A 139 -7.72 3.77 1.98
C ASN A 139 -6.98 5.06 2.37
N ASN A 140 -6.42 5.13 3.58
CA ASN A 140 -5.62 6.28 4.03
C ASN A 140 -4.27 6.36 3.31
N ALA A 141 -3.63 5.23 2.99
CA ALA A 141 -2.39 5.21 2.21
C ALA A 141 -2.62 5.69 0.77
N ASN A 142 -3.77 5.36 0.18
CA ASN A 142 -4.15 5.83 -1.15
C ASN A 142 -4.57 7.31 -1.14
N CYS A 143 -5.31 7.75 -0.12
CA CYS A 143 -5.79 9.12 0.04
C CYS A 143 -5.58 9.60 1.49
N PRO A 144 -4.41 10.19 1.82
CA PRO A 144 -4.12 10.61 3.20
C PRO A 144 -5.06 11.69 3.74
N THR A 145 -5.59 12.55 2.87
CA THR A 145 -6.55 13.60 3.25
C THR A 145 -7.91 13.04 3.67
N LEU A 146 -8.20 11.78 3.37
CA LEU A 146 -9.41 11.10 3.85
C LEU A 146 -9.41 10.94 5.37
N ASN A 147 -8.21 10.73 5.95
CA ASN A 147 -7.97 10.62 7.39
C ASN A 147 -9.05 9.79 8.12
N LEU A 148 -9.32 8.58 7.62
CA LEU A 148 -10.34 7.73 8.23
C LEU A 148 -9.98 7.45 9.69
N PRO A 149 -10.93 7.61 10.62
CA PRO A 149 -10.71 7.26 12.02
C PRO A 149 -10.53 5.75 12.17
N GLN A 150 -9.91 5.32 13.27
CA GLN A 150 -9.83 3.90 13.60
C GLN A 150 -11.25 3.32 13.67
N PRO A 151 -11.54 2.19 12.99
CA PRO A 151 -12.88 1.64 13.00
C PRO A 151 -13.17 1.05 14.38
N GLU A 152 -14.43 1.08 14.79
CA GLU A 152 -14.89 0.30 15.93
C GLU A 152 -14.63 -1.18 15.65
N LEU A 153 -13.87 -1.83 16.53
CA LEU A 153 -13.56 -3.25 16.42
C LEU A 153 -14.71 -4.06 17.03
N PRO A 154 -15.08 -5.21 16.42
CA PRO A 154 -16.06 -6.12 16.99
C PRO A 154 -15.64 -6.61 18.38
#